data_AF-A0A444R7G2-F1
#
_entry.id   AF-A0A444R7G2-F1
#
_cell.length_a   1.000
_cell.length_b   1.000
_cell.length_c   1.000
_cell.angle_alpha   90.00
_cell.angle_beta   90.00
_cell.angle_gamma   90.00
#
_symmetry.space_group_name_H-M   'P 1'
#
loop_
_entity.id
_entity.type
_entity.pdbx_description
1 polymer ?
#
loop_
_entity_poly.entity_id
_entity_poly.type
_entity_poly.pdbx_seq_one_letter_code
_entity_poly.pdbx_strand_id
1 'polypeptide(L)'
;MTNLFVRGGISFVDRSEVLTHIGNEMLAKGVVHDTWPQALIAREAEFPTGIMLEQHAIAIPHCEAIHAKSSAIYLLRPTNKV
;
A
#
# COMPACT_ATOMS: atom_id res chain seq x y z
N MET A 1 -14.36 6.75 -12.41
CA MET A 1 -13.00 6.80 -12.97
C MET A 1 -12.06 6.36 -11.87
N THR A 2 -11.17 5.39 -12.12
CA THR A 2 -10.23 4.88 -11.10
C THR A 2 -8.98 5.74 -11.08
N ASN A 3 -8.54 6.18 -9.90
CA ASN A 3 -7.31 6.94 -9.75
C ASN A 3 -6.10 6.01 -9.80
N LEU A 4 -5.04 6.40 -10.53
CA LEU A 4 -3.77 5.68 -10.56
C LEU A 4 -2.65 6.61 -10.09
N PHE A 5 -1.97 6.20 -9.04
CA PHE A 5 -0.78 6.87 -8.53
C PHE A 5 0.44 5.97 -8.76
N VAL A 6 1.57 6.55 -9.11
CA VAL A 6 2.82 5.82 -9.36
C VAL A 6 3.96 6.48 -8.60
N ARG A 7 4.75 5.69 -7.90
CA ARG A 7 5.96 6.15 -7.21
C ARG A 7 7.09 5.14 -7.31
N GLY A 8 8.30 5.65 -7.47
CA GLY A 8 9.53 4.89 -7.35
C GLY A 8 10.64 5.76 -6.80
N GLY A 9 11.85 5.20 -6.66
CA GLY A 9 13.01 5.94 -6.20
C GLY A 9 13.04 6.21 -4.70
N ILE A 10 12.28 5.45 -3.91
CA ILE A 10 12.30 5.51 -2.45
C ILE A 10 12.90 4.19 -1.91
N SER A 11 13.77 4.31 -0.92
CA SER A 11 14.24 3.18 -0.12
C SER A 11 13.47 3.11 1.20
N PHE A 12 13.20 1.90 1.67
CA PHE A 12 12.57 1.66 2.96
C PHE A 12 13.42 0.70 3.78
N VAL A 13 13.43 0.88 5.10
CA VAL A 13 14.15 0.01 6.03
C VAL A 13 13.44 -1.34 6.16
N ASP A 14 12.12 -1.31 6.26
CA ASP A 14 11.31 -2.51 6.47
C ASP A 14 9.89 -2.40 5.88
N ARG A 15 9.13 -3.49 5.99
CA ARG A 15 7.74 -3.58 5.54
C ARG A 15 6.83 -2.56 6.24
N SER A 16 7.09 -2.24 7.50
CA SER A 16 6.27 -1.32 8.29
C SER A 16 6.36 0.10 7.74
N GLU A 17 7.55 0.54 7.35
CA GLU A 17 7.74 1.84 6.68
C GLU A 17 7.01 1.90 5.34
N VAL A 18 7.04 0.82 4.55
CA VAL A 18 6.31 0.74 3.26
C VAL A 18 4.80 0.93 3.47
N LEU A 19 4.20 0.17 4.40
CA LEU A 19 2.76 0.26 4.68
C LEU A 19 2.36 1.65 5.22
N THR A 20 3.19 2.21 6.10
CA THR A 20 2.99 3.56 6.64
C THR A 20 3.03 4.62 5.54
N HIS A 21 4.00 4.52 4.63
CA HIS A 21 4.10 5.40 3.46
C HIS A 21 2.88 5.30 2.55
N ILE A 22 2.43 4.08 2.23
CA ILE A 22 1.24 3.85 1.40
C ILE A 22 0.00 4.47 2.06
N GLY A 23 -0.20 4.23 3.36
CA GLY A 23 -1.31 4.80 4.14
C GLY A 23 -1.33 6.33 4.10
N ASN A 24 -0.19 6.97 4.39
CA ASN A 24 -0.07 8.42 4.41
C ASN A 24 -0.30 9.03 3.03
N GLU A 25 0.29 8.47 1.97
CA GLU A 25 0.09 8.95 0.61
C GLU A 25 -1.37 8.85 0.18
N MET A 26 -2.01 7.70 0.38
CA MET A 26 -3.41 7.49 -0.02
C MET A 26 -4.36 8.42 0.75
N LEU A 27 -4.09 8.67 2.03
CA LEU A 27 -4.84 9.64 2.83
C LEU A 27 -4.63 11.07 2.32
N ALA A 28 -3.39 11.45 2.04
CA ALA A 28 -3.05 12.78 1.51
C ALA A 28 -3.63 13.04 0.11
N LYS A 29 -3.79 12.00 -0.73
CA LYS A 29 -4.51 12.10 -2.01
C LYS A 29 -6.04 12.20 -1.84
N GLY A 30 -6.57 12.01 -0.64
CA GLY A 30 -7.99 12.14 -0.35
C GLY A 30 -8.85 10.98 -0.85
N VAL A 31 -8.25 9.85 -1.25
CA VAL A 31 -8.98 8.69 -1.82
C VAL A 31 -9.45 7.68 -0.77
N VAL A 32 -9.02 7.84 0.49
CA VAL A 32 -9.38 6.98 1.63
C VAL A 32 -9.80 7.80 2.87
N HIS A 33 -10.47 7.15 3.81
CA HIS A 33 -10.77 7.69 5.13
C HIS A 33 -9.53 7.65 6.04
N ASP A 34 -9.54 8.44 7.12
CA ASP A 34 -8.47 8.48 8.14
C ASP A 34 -8.26 7.14 8.87
N THR A 35 -9.27 6.28 8.86
CA THR A 35 -9.21 4.91 9.38
C THR A 35 -8.45 3.93 8.48
N TRP A 36 -8.23 4.26 7.20
CA TRP A 36 -7.65 3.34 6.22
C TRP A 36 -6.18 2.96 6.48
N PRO A 37 -5.26 3.87 6.88
CA PRO A 37 -3.87 3.50 7.16
C PRO A 37 -3.74 2.42 8.24
N GLN A 38 -4.51 2.55 9.33
CA GLN A 38 -4.47 1.55 10.41
C GLN A 38 -5.13 0.23 9.98
N ALA A 39 -6.23 0.31 9.22
CA ALA A 39 -6.89 -0.88 8.66
C ALA A 39 -5.97 -1.66 7.71
N LEU A 40 -5.20 -0.97 6.85
CA LEU A 40 -4.20 -1.58 5.98
C LEU A 40 -3.16 -2.37 6.78
N ILE A 41 -2.59 -1.77 7.82
CA ILE A 41 -1.55 -2.39 8.64
C ILE A 41 -2.09 -3.61 9.39
N ALA A 42 -3.27 -3.48 10.01
CA ALA A 42 -3.92 -4.58 10.71
C ALA A 42 -4.21 -5.75 9.76
N ARG A 43 -4.73 -5.43 8.56
CA ARG A 43 -5.12 -6.42 7.56
C ARG A 43 -3.92 -7.16 6.97
N GLU A 44 -2.79 -6.49 6.75
CA GLU A 44 -1.55 -7.12 6.27
C GLU A 44 -0.91 -8.00 7.36
N ALA A 45 -1.06 -7.63 8.64
CA ALA A 45 -0.59 -8.46 9.75
C ALA A 45 -1.40 -9.75 9.89
N GLU A 46 -2.72 -9.70 9.66
CA GLU A 46 -3.61 -10.85 9.79
C GLU A 46 -3.60 -11.76 8.56
N PHE A 47 -3.62 -11.18 7.35
CA PHE A 47 -3.48 -11.97 6.11
C PHE A 47 -2.49 -11.30 5.16
N PRO A 48 -1.20 -11.70 5.24
CA PRO A 48 -0.13 -11.15 4.41
C PRO A 48 -0.40 -11.29 2.91
N THR A 49 0.01 -10.31 2.13
CA THR A 49 -0.28 -10.22 0.69
C THR A 49 0.96 -10.38 -0.21
N GLY A 50 2.10 -10.74 0.37
CA GLY A 50 3.33 -11.02 -0.37
C GLY A 50 3.19 -12.23 -1.30
N ILE A 51 3.55 -12.05 -2.58
CA ILE A 51 3.51 -13.07 -3.61
C ILE A 51 4.91 -13.19 -4.21
N MET A 52 5.50 -14.38 -4.05
CA MET A 52 6.77 -14.73 -4.70
C MET A 52 6.51 -15.22 -6.11
N LEU A 53 6.94 -14.45 -7.11
CA LEU A 53 6.98 -14.84 -8.51
C LEU A 53 8.38 -15.38 -8.84
N GLU A 54 8.53 -16.00 -10.01
CA GLU A 54 9.79 -16.64 -10.43
C GLU A 54 10.99 -15.69 -10.42
N GLN A 55 10.79 -14.43 -10.82
CA GLN A 55 11.87 -13.44 -10.97
C GLN A 55 11.72 -12.23 -10.05
N HIS A 56 10.55 -12.05 -9.43
CA HIS A 56 10.20 -10.84 -8.69
C HIS A 56 9.32 -11.20 -7.49
N ALA A 57 9.35 -10.35 -6.46
CA ALA A 57 8.37 -10.40 -5.38
C ALA A 57 7.44 -9.19 -5.54
N ILE A 58 6.15 -9.39 -5.31
CA ILE A 58 5.15 -8.32 -5.24
C ILE A 58 4.36 -8.43 -3.95
N ALA A 59 3.70 -7.35 -3.55
CA ALA A 59 2.68 -7.36 -2.51
C ALA A 59 1.48 -6.55 -3.00
N ILE A 60 0.28 -6.91 -2.57
CA ILE A 60 -0.97 -6.22 -2.91
C ILE A 60 -1.71 -5.80 -1.64
N PRO A 61 -1.09 -4.98 -0.76
CA PRO A 61 -1.68 -4.65 0.52
C PRO A 61 -2.97 -3.87 0.31
N HIS A 62 -4.04 -4.33 0.95
CA HIS A 62 -5.37 -3.73 0.90
C HIS A 62 -6.12 -4.02 2.21
N CYS A 63 -7.22 -3.31 2.43
CA CYS A 63 -8.16 -3.56 3.50
C CYS A 63 -9.60 -3.46 3.01
N GLU A 64 -10.55 -3.58 3.93
CA GLU A 64 -11.98 -3.56 3.68
C GLU A 64 -12.40 -2.26 2.98
N ALA A 65 -13.29 -2.40 1.99
CA ALA A 65 -13.72 -1.29 1.14
C ALA A 65 -14.41 -0.14 1.90
N ILE A 66 -14.94 -0.40 3.10
CA ILE A 66 -15.57 0.62 3.96
C ILE A 66 -14.60 1.77 4.32
N HIS A 67 -13.30 1.51 4.30
CA HIS A 67 -12.28 2.52 4.57
C HIS A 67 -11.91 3.36 3.33
N ALA A 68 -12.37 2.99 2.13
CA ALA A 68 -12.08 3.71 0.89
C ALA A 68 -13.16 4.75 0.55
N LYS A 69 -12.75 5.94 0.08
CA LYS A 69 -13.68 6.98 -0.41
C LYS A 69 -13.96 6.83 -1.90
N SER A 70 -12.97 6.37 -2.66
CA SER A 70 -13.07 6.17 -4.11
C SER A 70 -12.07 5.11 -4.58
N SER A 71 -12.33 4.52 -5.74
CA SER A 71 -11.41 3.53 -6.33
C SER A 71 -10.07 4.17 -6.70
N ALA A 72 -8.99 3.59 -6.18
CA ALA A 72 -7.63 4.04 -6.44
C ALA A 72 -6.64 2.87 -6.40
N ILE A 73 -5.57 2.97 -7.20
CA ILE A 73 -4.42 2.06 -7.17
C ILE A 73 -3.16 2.89 -6.98
N TYR A 74 -2.28 2.44 -6.09
CA TYR A 74 -0.96 3.02 -5.91
C TYR A 74 0.13 2.01 -6.26
N LEU A 75 0.82 2.24 -7.37
CA LEU A 75 1.94 1.42 -7.81
C LEU A 75 3.25 1.97 -7.24
N LEU A 76 3.83 1.23 -6.29
CA LEU A 76 5.09 1.59 -5.64
C LEU A 76 6.21 0.62 -6.04
N ARG A 77 7.35 1.14 -6.51
CA ARG A 77 8.57 0.38 -6.74
C ARG A 77 9.72 0.88 -5.86
N PRO A 78 10.01 0.20 -4.73
CA PRO A 78 11.17 0.52 -3.90
C PRO A 78 12.50 0.34 -4.64
N THR A 79 13.54 1.04 -4.20
CA THR A 79 14.91 0.91 -4.74
C THR A 79 15.66 -0.28 -4.18
N ASN A 80 15.29 -0.75 -2.99
CA ASN A 80 15.83 -1.93 -2.34
C ASN A 80 14.75 -2.99 -2.16
N LYS A 81 15.17 -4.24 -1.93
CA LYS A 81 14.25 -5.29 -1.49
C LYS A 81 13.79 -4.96 -0.07
N VAL A 82 12.51 -5.16 0.17
CA VAL A 82 11.83 -4.95 1.45
C VAL A 82 10.95 -6.16 1.73
#